data_AF-B5W9Y0-F1
#
_entry.id   AF-B5W9Y0-F1
#
_cell.length_a   1.000
_cell.length_b   1.000
_cell.length_c   1.000
_cell.angle_alpha   90.00
_cell.angle_beta   90.00
_cell.angle_gamma   90.00
#
_symmetry.space_group_name_H-M   'P 1'
#
loop_
_entity.id
_entity.type
_entity.pdbx_description
1 polymer ?
#
loop_
_entity_poly.entity_id
_entity_poly.type
_entity_poly.pdbx_seq_one_letter_code
_entity_poly.pdbx_strand_id
1 'polypeptide(L)'
;MYIPIWPGNAKTNGATWDGKGTNFALFSENATAVELCLFDSKDQETRIPLTEVENFVWHGYVPGIAPGQRYGFRVHGPFAPNEGHRFNPHKLLIDPYAKALDGEIGYGEEIFGYRWEDPELDLGYSELDDAHLVPKAVVVDESFDWEDDQPLDIPQHETIIYEMHVRGFTKLHPDIPEELRGTYAGLGHPAAIAYLQSLGITAVE
;
A
#
# COMPACT_ATOMS: atom_id res chain seq x y z
N MET A 1 -17.22 -13.09 -15.05
CA MET A 1 -17.58 -13.90 -13.87
C MET A 1 -18.23 -12.95 -12.88
N TYR A 2 -19.37 -13.28 -12.27
CA TYR A 2 -19.98 -12.40 -11.27
C TYR A 2 -19.23 -12.57 -9.95
N ILE A 3 -18.67 -11.48 -9.42
CA ILE A 3 -18.05 -11.46 -8.10
C ILE A 3 -19.09 -10.90 -7.12
N PRO A 4 -19.60 -11.69 -6.17
CA PRO A 4 -20.56 -11.19 -5.20
C PRO A 4 -19.88 -10.16 -4.28
N ILE A 5 -20.55 -9.04 -4.04
CA ILE A 5 -20.16 -8.04 -3.06
C ILE A 5 -21.28 -7.88 -2.04
N TRP A 6 -20.92 -7.90 -0.76
CA TRP A 6 -21.79 -7.69 0.39
C TRP A 6 -21.54 -6.29 0.96
N PRO A 7 -22.43 -5.76 1.82
CA PRO A 7 -22.31 -4.39 2.32
C PRO A 7 -20.96 -4.09 3.00
N GLY A 8 -20.37 -5.06 3.71
CA GLY A 8 -19.15 -4.81 4.48
C GLY A 8 -19.38 -3.82 5.62
N ASN A 9 -18.35 -3.05 5.99
CA ASN A 9 -18.43 -2.02 7.02
C ASN A 9 -17.33 -0.95 6.90
N ALA A 10 -17.57 0.21 7.50
CA ALA A 10 -16.67 1.37 7.53
C ALA A 10 -15.74 1.44 8.77
N LYS A 11 -15.59 0.37 9.56
CA LYS A 11 -14.89 0.45 10.87
C LYS A 11 -13.38 0.61 10.75
N THR A 12 -12.79 -0.03 9.76
CA THR A 12 -11.34 -0.06 9.53
C THR A 12 -11.11 0.27 8.07
N ASN A 13 -10.36 1.34 7.81
CA ASN A 13 -9.98 1.72 6.46
C ASN A 13 -8.92 0.75 5.91
N GLY A 14 -8.96 0.56 4.60
CA GLY A 14 -8.11 -0.37 3.87
C GLY A 14 -8.79 -1.72 3.59
N ALA A 15 -7.97 -2.69 3.20
CA ALA A 15 -8.37 -4.07 3.06
C ALA A 15 -8.11 -4.87 4.35
N THR A 16 -9.17 -5.47 4.93
CA THR A 16 -9.09 -6.30 6.13
C THR A 16 -9.61 -7.70 5.84
N TRP A 17 -8.75 -8.69 5.93
CA TRP A 17 -9.11 -10.10 5.76
C TRP A 17 -9.55 -10.74 7.09
N ASP A 18 -10.62 -11.55 7.05
CA ASP A 18 -11.24 -12.13 8.25
C ASP A 18 -11.23 -13.68 8.28
N GLY A 19 -10.47 -14.31 7.38
CA GLY A 19 -10.46 -15.77 7.22
C GLY A 19 -11.45 -16.30 6.18
N LYS A 20 -12.47 -15.52 5.77
CA LYS A 20 -13.53 -15.93 4.83
C LYS A 20 -13.61 -15.04 3.60
N GLY A 21 -13.14 -13.82 3.70
CA GLY A 21 -13.17 -12.82 2.65
C GLY A 21 -12.47 -11.55 3.10
N THR A 22 -12.59 -10.49 2.31
CA THR A 22 -11.94 -9.22 2.59
C THR A 22 -12.95 -8.08 2.60
N ASN A 23 -12.95 -7.29 3.67
CA ASN A 23 -13.62 -6.00 3.73
C ASN A 23 -12.72 -4.93 3.13
N PHE A 24 -13.23 -4.13 2.21
CA PHE A 24 -12.54 -2.97 1.64
C PHE A 24 -13.25 -1.70 2.10
N ALA A 25 -12.49 -0.70 2.54
CA ALA A 25 -13.02 0.58 2.98
C ALA A 25 -12.09 1.73 2.57
N LEU A 26 -12.62 2.70 1.83
CA LEU A 26 -11.89 3.86 1.31
C LEU A 26 -12.59 5.15 1.71
N PHE A 27 -11.90 6.01 2.46
CA PHE A 27 -12.40 7.36 2.72
C PHE A 27 -12.32 8.23 1.45
N SER A 28 -13.45 8.84 1.08
CA SER A 28 -13.51 9.92 0.11
C SER A 28 -14.79 10.74 0.25
N GLU A 29 -14.66 11.96 0.77
CA GLU A 29 -15.78 12.90 0.96
C GLU A 29 -16.35 13.45 -0.36
N ASN A 30 -15.50 13.64 -1.36
CA ASN A 30 -15.87 14.32 -2.61
C ASN A 30 -16.08 13.36 -3.80
N ALA A 31 -15.85 12.05 -3.61
CA ALA A 31 -16.10 11.08 -4.67
C ALA A 31 -17.60 10.99 -4.99
N THR A 32 -17.90 10.78 -6.26
CA THR A 32 -19.27 10.47 -6.72
C THR A 32 -19.46 8.98 -6.98
N ALA A 33 -18.38 8.22 -7.14
CA ALA A 33 -18.37 6.76 -7.21
C ALA A 33 -16.98 6.21 -6.89
N VAL A 34 -16.92 5.00 -6.34
CA VAL A 34 -15.67 4.25 -6.11
C VAL A 34 -15.80 2.84 -6.69
N GLU A 35 -14.80 2.44 -7.48
CA GLU A 35 -14.67 1.08 -7.98
C GLU A 35 -13.47 0.40 -7.34
N LEU A 36 -13.70 -0.72 -6.67
CA LEU A 36 -12.67 -1.67 -6.28
C LEU A 36 -12.19 -2.41 -7.53
N CYS A 37 -10.89 -2.36 -7.80
CA CYS A 37 -10.28 -3.00 -8.97
C CYS A 37 -9.46 -4.19 -8.50
N LEU A 38 -9.89 -5.42 -8.81
CA LEU A 38 -9.17 -6.66 -8.50
C LEU A 38 -8.37 -7.13 -9.71
N PHE A 39 -7.13 -7.57 -9.49
CA PHE A 39 -6.23 -8.05 -10.54
C PHE A 39 -5.95 -9.54 -10.39
N ASP A 40 -6.04 -10.28 -11.50
CA ASP A 40 -5.67 -11.70 -11.53
C ASP A 40 -4.18 -11.91 -11.80
N SER A 41 -3.76 -13.18 -11.86
CA SER A 41 -2.36 -13.57 -12.16
C SER A 41 -1.83 -13.13 -13.52
N LYS A 42 -2.72 -12.71 -14.45
CA LYS A 42 -2.39 -12.20 -15.79
C LYS A 42 -2.52 -10.68 -15.87
N ASP A 43 -2.65 -10.03 -14.71
CA ASP A 43 -2.90 -8.59 -14.57
C ASP A 43 -4.20 -8.11 -15.24
N GLN A 44 -5.20 -8.98 -15.36
CA GLN A 44 -6.52 -8.60 -15.88
C GLN A 44 -7.34 -7.96 -14.77
N GLU A 45 -7.85 -6.77 -15.04
CA GLU A 45 -8.65 -5.98 -14.11
C GLU A 45 -10.12 -6.41 -14.11
N THR A 46 -10.67 -6.60 -12.91
CA THR A 46 -12.12 -6.71 -12.67
C THR A 46 -12.55 -5.59 -11.74
N ARG A 47 -13.47 -4.74 -12.20
CA ARG A 47 -13.98 -3.59 -11.44
C ARG A 47 -15.30 -3.93 -10.75
N ILE A 48 -15.41 -3.59 -9.48
CA ILE A 48 -16.58 -3.82 -8.64
C ILE A 48 -16.97 -2.49 -7.99
N PRO A 49 -18.17 -1.96 -8.22
CA PRO A 49 -18.59 -0.73 -7.56
C PRO A 49 -18.75 -0.97 -6.05
N LEU A 50 -18.20 -0.06 -5.24
CA LEU A 50 -18.54 0.04 -3.82
C LEU A 50 -19.77 0.94 -3.70
N THR A 51 -20.91 0.35 -3.31
CA THR A 51 -22.21 1.06 -3.28
C THR A 51 -22.58 1.57 -1.90
N GLU A 52 -22.00 1.00 -0.85
CA GLU A 52 -22.28 1.40 0.52
C GLU A 52 -21.34 2.54 0.94
N VAL A 53 -21.90 3.55 1.60
CA VAL A 53 -21.16 4.71 2.10
C VAL A 53 -21.67 5.10 3.49
N GLU A 54 -20.76 5.11 4.46
CA GLU A 54 -21.01 5.57 5.83
C GLU A 54 -19.94 6.59 6.22
N ASN A 55 -20.33 7.80 6.67
CA ASN A 55 -19.39 8.85 7.09
C ASN A 55 -18.25 9.12 6.07
N PHE A 56 -18.61 9.20 4.78
CA PHE A 56 -17.67 9.39 3.66
C PHE A 56 -16.70 8.23 3.41
N VAL A 57 -16.91 7.07 4.04
CA VAL A 57 -16.16 5.85 3.79
C VAL A 57 -16.97 4.97 2.86
N TRP A 58 -16.44 4.73 1.67
CA TRP A 58 -16.97 3.81 0.67
C TRP A 58 -16.52 2.40 1.02
N HIS A 59 -17.43 1.44 1.13
CA HIS A 59 -17.07 0.11 1.59
C HIS A 59 -17.83 -1.01 0.92
N GLY A 60 -17.28 -2.22 1.07
CA GLY A 60 -17.87 -3.47 0.60
C GLY A 60 -17.05 -4.67 1.05
N TYR A 61 -17.71 -5.81 1.19
CA TYR A 61 -17.07 -7.08 1.55
C TYR A 61 -17.15 -8.05 0.39
N VAL A 62 -16.01 -8.64 0.03
CA VAL A 62 -15.92 -9.61 -1.06
C VAL A 62 -15.58 -10.99 -0.49
N PRO A 63 -16.54 -11.93 -0.45
CA PRO A 63 -16.29 -13.29 0.01
C PRO A 63 -15.25 -14.02 -0.85
N GLY A 64 -14.40 -14.82 -0.21
CA GLY A 64 -13.40 -15.65 -0.90
C GLY A 64 -12.15 -14.91 -1.37
N ILE A 65 -12.10 -13.59 -1.26
CA ILE A 65 -10.84 -12.85 -1.43
C ILE A 65 -9.95 -13.10 -0.22
N ALA A 66 -8.71 -13.49 -0.51
CA ALA A 66 -7.74 -13.95 0.47
C ALA A 66 -6.42 -13.15 0.35
N PRO A 67 -5.51 -13.29 1.34
CA PRO A 67 -4.19 -12.69 1.27
C PRO A 67 -3.45 -13.04 -0.03
N GLY A 68 -2.73 -12.08 -0.59
CA GLY A 68 -2.11 -12.16 -1.91
C GLY A 68 -2.97 -11.62 -3.05
N GLN A 69 -4.26 -11.34 -2.82
CA GLN A 69 -5.08 -10.65 -3.83
C GLN A 69 -4.55 -9.23 -4.07
N ARG A 70 -4.25 -8.93 -5.34
CA ARG A 70 -3.86 -7.61 -5.80
C ARG A 70 -5.08 -6.74 -6.11
N TYR A 71 -5.05 -5.49 -5.69
CA TYR A 71 -6.14 -4.56 -5.92
C TYR A 71 -5.68 -3.09 -6.03
N GLY A 72 -6.60 -2.23 -6.44
CA GLY A 72 -6.51 -0.78 -6.38
C GLY A 72 -7.90 -0.16 -6.45
N PHE A 73 -7.98 1.15 -6.59
CA PHE A 73 -9.25 1.88 -6.70
C PHE A 73 -9.30 2.79 -7.92
N ARG A 74 -10.48 2.91 -8.53
CA ARG A 74 -10.80 4.02 -9.44
C ARG A 74 -11.85 4.88 -8.81
N VAL A 75 -11.57 6.18 -8.73
CA VAL A 75 -12.42 7.12 -7.97
C VAL A 75 -12.94 8.18 -8.93
N HIS A 76 -14.26 8.24 -9.01
CA HIS A 76 -15.02 9.18 -9.83
C HIS A 76 -15.36 10.41 -8.99
N GLY A 77 -15.47 11.56 -9.65
CA GLY A 77 -15.83 12.81 -9.00
C GLY A 77 -15.63 14.00 -9.94
N PRO A 78 -15.82 15.24 -9.45
CA PRO A 78 -15.60 16.44 -10.25
C PRO A 78 -14.14 16.57 -10.70
N PHE A 79 -13.93 16.96 -11.95
CA PHE A 79 -12.65 17.49 -12.42
C PHE A 79 -12.80 19.00 -12.60
N ALA A 80 -12.46 19.74 -11.54
CA ALA A 80 -12.46 21.20 -11.48
C ALA A 80 -11.14 21.65 -10.84
N PRO A 81 -10.02 21.60 -11.58
CA PRO A 81 -8.68 21.80 -11.01
C PRO A 81 -8.49 23.18 -10.37
N ASN A 82 -9.21 24.21 -10.86
CA ASN A 82 -9.24 25.55 -10.27
C ASN A 82 -9.88 25.60 -8.86
N GLU A 83 -10.69 24.60 -8.52
CA GLU A 83 -11.33 24.43 -7.20
C GLU A 83 -10.62 23.33 -6.38
N GLY A 84 -9.52 22.77 -6.89
CA GLY A 84 -8.77 21.69 -6.26
C GLY A 84 -9.31 20.28 -6.52
N HIS A 85 -10.47 20.14 -7.20
CA HIS A 85 -11.04 18.85 -7.54
C HIS A 85 -10.32 18.23 -8.75
N ARG A 86 -9.68 17.07 -8.55
CA ARG A 86 -8.82 16.41 -9.56
C ARG A 86 -9.16 14.93 -9.74
N PHE A 87 -10.43 14.57 -9.61
CA PHE A 87 -10.85 13.18 -9.81
C PHE A 87 -10.61 12.74 -11.25
N ASN A 88 -9.98 11.58 -11.42
CA ASN A 88 -9.73 11.00 -12.73
C ASN A 88 -9.80 9.45 -12.62
N PRO A 89 -10.93 8.82 -13.00
CA PRO A 89 -11.10 7.38 -12.88
C PRO A 89 -10.26 6.58 -13.89
N HIS A 90 -9.59 7.22 -14.85
CA HIS A 90 -8.61 6.57 -15.71
C HIS A 90 -7.33 6.22 -14.96
N LYS A 91 -7.10 6.83 -13.79
CA LYS A 91 -5.95 6.57 -12.93
C LYS A 91 -6.32 5.53 -11.87
N LEU A 92 -5.61 4.41 -11.88
CA LEU A 92 -5.63 3.42 -10.82
C LEU A 92 -4.92 4.01 -9.60
N LEU A 93 -5.65 4.10 -8.50
CA LEU A 93 -5.14 4.62 -7.25
C LEU A 93 -4.73 3.46 -6.32
N ILE A 94 -3.62 3.67 -5.63
CA ILE A 94 -3.19 2.82 -4.51
C ILE A 94 -4.09 3.12 -3.31
N ASP A 95 -4.51 2.08 -2.60
CA ASP A 95 -5.18 2.25 -1.31
C ASP A 95 -4.25 2.97 -0.32
N PRO A 96 -4.61 4.16 0.20
CA PRO A 96 -3.78 4.89 1.16
C PRO A 96 -3.58 4.15 2.48
N TYR A 97 -4.34 3.08 2.74
CA TYR A 97 -4.23 2.20 3.90
C TYR A 97 -3.60 0.84 3.58
N ALA A 98 -3.10 0.64 2.35
CA ALA A 98 -2.44 -0.60 1.94
C ALA A 98 -1.31 -0.98 2.89
N LYS A 99 -1.24 -2.26 3.26
CA LYS A 99 -0.18 -2.81 4.12
C LYS A 99 0.99 -3.39 3.35
N ALA A 100 0.79 -3.65 2.05
CA ALA A 100 1.80 -4.12 1.12
C ALA A 100 1.48 -3.64 -0.29
N LEU A 101 2.54 -3.43 -1.08
CA LEU A 101 2.48 -3.06 -2.49
C LEU A 101 3.23 -4.10 -3.32
N ASP A 102 2.67 -4.46 -4.47
CA ASP A 102 3.31 -5.32 -5.46
C ASP A 102 3.71 -4.50 -6.70
N GLY A 103 5.00 -4.55 -7.02
CA GLY A 103 5.61 -3.86 -8.15
C GLY A 103 6.29 -2.53 -7.80
N GLU A 104 6.97 -1.98 -8.80
CA GLU A 104 7.55 -0.63 -8.76
C GLU A 104 6.69 0.31 -9.62
N ILE A 105 6.76 1.60 -9.34
CA ILE A 105 6.13 2.59 -10.20
C ILE A 105 6.87 2.69 -11.54
N GLY A 106 6.14 2.44 -12.62
CA GLY A 106 6.59 2.69 -13.97
C GLY A 106 6.62 4.18 -14.29
N TYR A 107 7.46 4.56 -15.26
CA TYR A 107 7.55 5.93 -15.74
C TYR A 107 6.81 6.08 -17.08
N GLY A 108 5.81 6.95 -17.12
CA GLY A 108 5.01 7.23 -18.30
C GLY A 108 4.14 8.47 -18.11
N GLU A 109 3.56 8.99 -19.20
CA GLU A 109 2.60 10.11 -19.11
C GLU A 109 1.28 9.65 -18.47
N GLU A 110 0.98 8.35 -18.59
CA GLU A 110 -0.25 7.71 -18.14
C GLU A 110 -0.48 7.93 -16.63
N ILE A 111 0.57 7.90 -15.80
CA ILE A 111 0.46 8.09 -14.35
C ILE A 111 0.07 9.53 -13.94
N PHE A 112 0.04 10.47 -14.90
CA PHE A 112 -0.38 11.85 -14.66
C PHE A 112 -1.85 12.05 -15.02
N GLY A 113 -2.55 12.83 -14.20
CA GLY A 113 -3.96 13.22 -14.42
C GLY A 113 -4.19 14.09 -15.65
N TYR A 114 -3.13 14.60 -16.26
CA TYR A 114 -3.08 15.52 -17.40
C TYR A 114 -1.99 15.06 -18.39
N ARG A 115 -1.99 15.59 -19.62
CA ARG A 115 -0.97 15.29 -20.64
C ARG A 115 0.26 16.18 -20.44
N TRP A 116 1.47 15.66 -20.62
CA TRP A 116 2.72 16.41 -20.50
C TRP A 116 2.80 17.59 -21.47
N GLU A 117 2.25 17.42 -22.67
CA GLU A 117 2.22 18.45 -23.71
C GLU A 117 0.88 19.22 -23.74
N ASP A 118 0.06 19.11 -22.69
CA ASP A 118 -1.18 19.89 -22.61
C ASP A 118 -0.86 21.40 -22.53
N PRO A 119 -1.43 22.25 -23.41
CA PRO A 119 -1.24 23.70 -23.33
C PRO A 119 -1.69 24.30 -22.00
N GLU A 120 -2.68 23.69 -21.36
CA GLU A 120 -3.23 24.11 -20.07
C GLU A 120 -2.51 23.43 -18.88
N LEU A 121 -1.42 22.71 -19.14
CA LEU A 121 -0.57 22.02 -18.15
C LEU A 121 -1.41 21.12 -17.22
N ASP A 122 -1.33 21.33 -15.91
CA ASP A 122 -2.03 20.55 -14.89
C ASP A 122 -3.54 20.85 -14.81
N LEU A 123 -4.05 21.80 -15.60
CA LEU A 123 -5.48 22.02 -15.77
C LEU A 123 -6.08 21.10 -16.85
N GLY A 124 -5.23 20.45 -17.66
CA GLY A 124 -5.62 19.47 -18.67
C GLY A 124 -6.15 18.16 -18.08
N TYR A 125 -6.79 17.33 -18.90
CA TYR A 125 -7.36 16.05 -18.50
C TYR A 125 -6.82 14.90 -19.37
N SER A 126 -6.30 13.86 -18.74
CA SER A 126 -5.75 12.68 -19.41
C SER A 126 -6.64 11.45 -19.22
N GLU A 127 -7.13 10.89 -20.32
CA GLU A 127 -7.90 9.64 -20.34
C GLU A 127 -7.03 8.38 -20.43
N LEU A 128 -5.69 8.51 -20.38
CA LEU A 128 -4.78 7.37 -20.41
C LEU A 128 -4.96 6.49 -19.18
N ASP A 129 -5.01 5.18 -19.40
CA ASP A 129 -5.00 4.20 -18.31
C ASP A 129 -3.56 3.92 -17.85
N ASP A 130 -3.33 4.02 -16.55
CA ASP A 130 -2.03 3.85 -15.91
C ASP A 130 -1.88 2.50 -15.18
N ALA A 131 -2.91 1.65 -15.24
CA ALA A 131 -2.95 0.43 -14.45
C ALA A 131 -1.74 -0.48 -14.67
N HIS A 132 -1.07 -0.42 -15.82
CA HIS A 132 0.14 -1.20 -16.11
C HIS A 132 1.45 -0.61 -15.52
N LEU A 133 1.42 0.64 -15.03
CA LEU A 133 2.56 1.36 -14.46
C LEU A 133 2.45 1.58 -12.96
N VAL A 134 1.24 1.57 -12.38
CA VAL A 134 1.05 1.80 -10.94
C VAL A 134 1.19 0.49 -10.16
N PRO A 135 1.91 0.42 -9.02
CA PRO A 135 1.96 -0.79 -8.20
C PRO A 135 0.59 -1.08 -7.56
N LYS A 136 0.33 -2.35 -7.26
CA LYS A 136 -1.00 -2.78 -6.78
C LYS A 136 -0.93 -2.95 -5.28
N ALA A 137 -1.96 -2.50 -4.57
CA ALA A 137 -2.11 -2.87 -3.17
C ALA A 137 -2.34 -4.38 -3.04
N VAL A 138 -1.88 -4.97 -1.95
CA VAL A 138 -2.02 -6.41 -1.69
C VAL A 138 -2.78 -6.62 -0.40
N VAL A 139 -3.80 -7.49 -0.44
CA VAL A 139 -4.46 -7.98 0.77
C VAL A 139 -3.45 -8.82 1.55
N VAL A 140 -3.24 -8.53 2.83
CA VAL A 140 -2.30 -9.27 3.68
C VAL A 140 -3.04 -10.00 4.79
N ASP A 141 -2.39 -11.05 5.31
CA ASP A 141 -2.70 -11.58 6.62
C ASP A 141 -1.88 -10.80 7.64
N GLU A 142 -2.55 -10.15 8.59
CA GLU A 142 -1.89 -9.39 9.67
C GLU A 142 -1.58 -10.28 10.88
N SER A 143 -2.01 -11.55 10.88
CA SER A 143 -1.67 -12.48 11.94
C SER A 143 -0.19 -12.89 11.83
N PHE A 144 0.56 -12.59 12.89
CA PHE A 144 1.94 -13.01 13.06
C PHE A 144 2.15 -13.46 14.50
N ASP A 145 2.77 -14.62 14.68
CA ASP A 145 3.13 -15.13 16.02
C ASP A 145 4.43 -14.45 16.46
N TRP A 146 4.29 -13.45 17.33
CA TRP A 146 5.42 -12.71 17.91
C TRP A 146 6.10 -13.46 19.07
N GLU A 147 5.66 -14.69 19.38
CA GLU A 147 6.15 -15.47 20.53
C GLU A 147 6.08 -14.62 21.82
N ASP A 148 7.23 -14.41 22.49
CA ASP A 148 7.35 -13.65 23.73
C ASP A 148 7.97 -12.24 23.52
N ASP A 149 7.96 -11.71 22.30
CA ASP A 149 8.51 -10.37 22.03
C ASP A 149 7.79 -9.29 22.86
N GLN A 150 8.58 -8.38 23.45
CA GLN A 150 8.09 -7.30 24.30
C GLN A 150 8.92 -6.04 24.06
N PRO A 151 8.31 -4.84 24.16
CA PRO A 151 9.05 -3.59 24.05
C PRO A 151 10.10 -3.49 25.15
N LEU A 152 11.30 -3.00 24.79
CA LEU A 152 12.40 -2.81 25.74
C LEU A 152 12.17 -1.63 26.69
N ASP A 153 11.33 -0.66 26.31
CA ASP A 153 10.96 0.54 27.09
C ASP A 153 12.16 1.26 27.74
N ILE A 154 13.28 1.35 27.02
CA ILE A 154 14.51 2.00 27.49
C ILE A 154 14.23 3.50 27.72
N PRO A 155 14.50 4.04 28.93
CA PRO A 155 14.27 5.45 29.21
C PRO A 155 15.01 6.36 28.23
N GLN A 156 14.38 7.47 27.84
CA GLN A 156 14.96 8.37 26.83
C GLN A 156 16.35 8.91 27.21
N HIS A 157 16.60 9.12 28.51
CA HIS A 157 17.90 9.60 29.00
C HIS A 157 19.00 8.53 29.01
N GLU A 158 18.63 7.25 28.82
CA GLU A 158 19.54 6.12 28.66
C GLU A 158 19.68 5.72 27.17
N THR A 159 18.92 6.36 26.28
CA THR A 159 18.86 6.00 24.87
C THR A 159 20.06 6.54 24.09
N ILE A 160 20.70 5.66 23.31
CA ILE A 160 21.71 5.97 22.31
C ILE A 160 21.19 5.48 20.96
N ILE A 161 20.83 6.42 20.09
CA ILE A 161 20.30 6.17 18.74
C ILE A 161 21.46 5.96 17.77
N TYR A 162 21.33 4.95 16.91
CA TYR A 162 22.23 4.69 15.79
C TYR A 162 21.46 4.74 14.47
N GLU A 163 21.63 5.84 13.73
CA GLU A 163 21.06 6.02 12.41
C GLU A 163 21.73 5.06 11.40
N MET A 164 20.94 4.29 10.67
CA MET A 164 21.45 3.37 9.66
C MET A 164 20.51 3.19 8.46
N HIS A 165 21.10 2.85 7.32
CA HIS A 165 20.34 2.44 6.15
C HIS A 165 20.24 0.91 6.10
N VAL A 166 19.03 0.35 6.12
CA VAL A 166 18.78 -1.13 6.06
C VAL A 166 19.63 -1.83 5.00
N ARG A 167 19.55 -1.35 3.74
CA ARG A 167 20.38 -1.87 2.65
C ARG A 167 21.87 -1.69 2.90
N GLY A 168 22.32 -0.45 3.13
CA GLY A 168 23.74 -0.12 3.24
C GLY A 168 24.45 -0.87 4.36
N PHE A 169 23.79 -1.05 5.50
CA PHE A 169 24.36 -1.61 6.73
C PHE A 169 24.91 -3.02 6.54
N THR A 170 24.18 -3.89 5.83
CA THR A 170 24.57 -5.29 5.66
C THR A 170 25.00 -5.66 4.23
N LYS A 171 24.93 -4.74 3.25
CA LYS A 171 25.15 -5.09 1.84
C LYS A 171 26.52 -5.72 1.56
N LEU A 172 27.55 -5.28 2.28
CA LEU A 172 28.93 -5.77 2.14
C LEU A 172 29.41 -6.56 3.37
N HIS A 173 28.50 -6.96 4.26
CA HIS A 173 28.88 -7.66 5.49
C HIS A 173 29.31 -9.10 5.19
N PRO A 174 30.58 -9.48 5.41
CA PRO A 174 31.12 -10.77 4.97
C PRO A 174 30.46 -11.96 5.67
N ASP A 175 30.10 -11.80 6.95
CA ASP A 175 29.54 -12.88 7.79
C ASP A 175 28.03 -13.09 7.64
N ILE A 176 27.36 -12.35 6.76
CA ILE A 176 25.93 -12.51 6.46
C ILE A 176 25.80 -13.22 5.09
N PRO A 177 24.94 -14.25 4.94
CA PRO A 177 24.68 -14.88 3.65
C PRO A 177 24.26 -13.88 2.58
N GLU A 178 24.75 -14.05 1.35
CA GLU A 178 24.61 -13.06 0.27
C GLU A 178 23.14 -12.70 -0.03
N GLU A 179 22.24 -13.69 0.06
CA GLU A 179 20.80 -13.55 -0.14
C GLU A 179 20.10 -12.69 0.92
N LEU A 180 20.69 -12.55 2.11
CA LEU A 180 20.15 -11.71 3.19
C LEU A 180 20.75 -10.31 3.22
N ARG A 181 21.88 -10.09 2.54
CA ARG A 181 22.63 -8.82 2.58
C ARG A 181 21.82 -7.65 2.00
N GLY A 182 21.65 -6.62 2.82
CA GLY A 182 20.93 -5.41 2.50
C GLY A 182 19.40 -5.55 2.54
N THR A 183 18.90 -6.51 3.32
CA THR A 183 17.47 -6.76 3.55
C THR A 183 17.14 -6.63 5.05
N TYR A 184 15.85 -6.59 5.41
CA TYR A 184 15.42 -6.62 6.82
C TYR A 184 15.92 -7.86 7.55
N ALA A 185 15.90 -9.04 6.90
CA ALA A 185 16.41 -10.28 7.48
C ALA A 185 17.92 -10.24 7.71
N GLY A 186 18.67 -9.53 6.85
CA GLY A 186 20.09 -9.27 7.06
C GLY A 186 20.35 -8.42 8.31
N LEU A 187 19.53 -7.40 8.56
CA LEU A 187 19.64 -6.58 9.76
C LEU A 187 19.36 -7.37 11.04
N GLY A 188 18.41 -8.30 11.01
CA GLY A 188 18.12 -9.25 12.11
C GLY A 188 19.09 -10.44 12.21
N HIS A 189 20.12 -10.53 11.36
CA HIS A 189 21.05 -11.65 11.38
C HIS A 189 21.94 -11.61 12.64
N PRO A 190 22.30 -12.76 13.26
CA PRO A 190 23.11 -12.79 14.48
C PRO A 190 24.43 -11.99 14.41
N ALA A 191 25.08 -11.95 13.25
CA ALA A 191 26.30 -11.15 13.03
C ALA A 191 26.05 -9.63 13.17
N ALA A 192 24.93 -9.13 12.63
CA ALA A 192 24.53 -7.73 12.73
C ALA A 192 24.15 -7.37 14.17
N ILE A 193 23.34 -8.22 14.81
CA ILE A 193 22.92 -8.03 16.21
C ILE A 193 24.13 -8.02 17.15
N ALA A 194 25.07 -8.96 17.00
CA ALA A 194 26.27 -9.01 17.83
C ALA A 194 27.12 -7.74 17.72
N TYR A 195 27.24 -7.18 16.52
CA TYR A 195 27.91 -5.89 16.34
C TYR A 195 27.20 -4.77 17.08
N LEU A 196 25.87 -4.62 16.91
CA LEU A 196 25.09 -3.56 17.55
C LEU A 196 25.15 -3.66 19.08
N GLN A 197 25.08 -4.87 19.62
CA GLN A 197 25.26 -5.12 21.05
C GLN A 197 26.67 -4.76 21.51
N SER A 198 27.71 -5.10 20.73
CA SER A 198 29.10 -4.77 21.07
C SER A 198 29.40 -3.27 21.03
N LEU A 199 28.72 -2.55 20.14
CA LEU A 199 28.83 -1.10 20.01
C LEU A 199 28.18 -0.39 21.22
N GLY A 200 27.21 -1.03 21.87
CA GLY A 200 26.53 -0.50 23.06
C GLY A 200 25.44 0.52 22.75
N ILE A 201 24.90 0.52 21.52
CA ILE A 201 23.73 1.32 21.17
C ILE A 201 22.46 0.68 21.77
N THR A 202 21.39 1.46 21.89
CA THR A 202 20.14 0.97 22.48
C THR A 202 18.95 1.06 21.54
N ALA A 203 19.03 1.90 20.50
CA ALA A 203 18.00 2.06 19.49
C ALA A 203 18.64 2.21 18.10
N VAL A 204 18.01 1.62 17.09
CA VAL A 204 18.36 1.79 15.68
C VAL A 204 17.28 2.63 15.00
N GLU A 205 17.70 3.58 14.18
CA GLU A 205 16.79 4.44 13.38
C GLU A 205 17.13 4.33 11.90
#